data_AF-G8XA52-F1
#
_entry.id   AF-G8XA52-F1
#
_cell.length_a   1.000
_cell.length_b   1.000
_cell.length_c   1.000
_cell.angle_alpha   90.00
_cell.angle_beta   90.00
_cell.angle_gamma   90.00
#
_symmetry.space_group_name_H-M   'P 1'
#
loop_
_entity.id
_entity.type
_entity.pdbx_description
1 polymer ?
#
loop_
_entity_poly.entity_id
_entity_poly.type
_entity_poly.pdbx_seq_one_letter_code
_entity_poly.pdbx_strand_id
1 'polypeptide(L)'
;MAKQSRKAQLTRSHSHQGHTIEEVFDDNLLPDASEIKKLSELDPNIMSWLKERAEKEQDFRHGAFNKRLQIVSKTERGSRWINYLGLLFSFVLLSGGMYLSYTLIIEKHEIIGSVFSGVMLVVIASIFMSKVKSNNNEKTPT
;
A
#
# COMPACT_ATOMS: atom_id res chain seq x y z
N MET A 1 6.07 -30.05 -13.48
CA MET A 1 5.66 -29.80 -12.09
C MET A 1 6.56 -28.69 -11.56
N ALA A 2 6.01 -27.52 -11.20
CA ALA A 2 6.81 -26.39 -10.73
C ALA A 2 7.43 -26.74 -9.36
N LYS A 3 8.75 -26.59 -9.23
CA LYS A 3 9.49 -26.98 -8.02
C LYS A 3 9.47 -25.80 -7.04
N GLN A 4 8.56 -25.85 -6.07
CA GLN A 4 8.43 -24.79 -5.06
C GLN A 4 9.55 -24.93 -4.02
N SER A 5 10.51 -24.00 -4.00
CA SER A 5 11.56 -23.94 -2.99
C SER A 5 11.25 -22.85 -1.96
N ARG A 6 10.68 -23.25 -0.81
CA ARG A 6 10.38 -22.34 0.30
C ARG A 6 11.63 -22.07 1.13
N LYS A 7 12.19 -20.87 1.07
CA LYS A 7 13.24 -20.40 2.00
C LYS A 7 12.58 -19.50 3.05
N ALA A 8 12.55 -19.96 4.30
CA ALA A 8 12.10 -19.16 5.43
C ALA A 8 13.33 -18.52 6.10
N GLN A 9 13.45 -17.19 6.04
CA GLN A 9 14.52 -16.47 6.72
C GLN A 9 13.95 -15.78 7.96
N LEU A 10 14.50 -16.11 9.14
CA LEU A 10 14.13 -15.50 10.40
C LEU A 10 14.97 -14.23 10.59
N THR A 11 14.39 -13.07 10.25
CA THR A 11 15.05 -11.78 10.49
C THR A 11 14.74 -11.33 11.91
N ARG A 12 15.70 -11.48 12.83
CA ARG A 12 15.59 -10.95 14.20
C ARG A 12 16.03 -9.48 14.20
N SER A 13 15.10 -8.57 14.43
CA SER A 13 15.39 -7.18 14.80
C SER A 13 15.05 -6.96 16.28
N HIS A 14 15.80 -6.07 16.94
CA HIS A 14 15.91 -5.90 18.40
C HIS A 14 14.59 -5.62 19.16
N SER A 15 13.44 -5.47 18.50
CA SER A 15 12.14 -5.37 19.18
C SER A 15 10.95 -6.05 18.50
N HIS A 16 11.10 -6.64 17.30
CA HIS A 16 10.00 -7.27 16.57
C HIS A 16 10.50 -8.47 15.77
N GLN A 17 9.82 -9.62 15.92
CA GLN A 17 10.06 -10.82 15.14
C GLN A 17 9.16 -10.77 13.89
N GLY A 18 9.74 -10.39 12.76
CA GLY A 18 9.06 -10.44 11.46
C GLY A 18 9.32 -11.79 10.78
N HIS A 19 8.27 -12.42 10.27
CA HIS A 19 8.38 -13.64 9.46
C HIS A 19 8.29 -13.25 7.98
N THR A 20 9.42 -13.11 7.31
CA THR A 20 9.46 -12.87 5.86
C THR A 20 9.45 -14.23 5.15
N ILE A 21 8.32 -14.59 4.56
CA ILE A 21 8.21 -15.75 3.68
C ILE A 21 8.55 -15.28 2.28
N GLU A 22 9.76 -15.55 1.82
CA GLU A 22 10.13 -15.31 0.44
C GLU A 22 9.81 -16.57 -0.37
N GLU A 23 8.68 -16.53 -1.07
CA GLU A 23 8.26 -17.60 -1.98
C GLU A 23 8.98 -17.41 -3.31
N VAL A 24 10.12 -18.07 -3.47
CA VAL A 24 10.87 -18.09 -4.73
C VAL A 24 10.10 -18.99 -5.70
N PHE A 25 9.29 -18.37 -6.56
CA PHE A 25 8.72 -19.05 -7.70
C PHE A 25 9.84 -19.45 -8.67
N ASP A 26 9.89 -20.72 -9.04
CA ASP A 26 10.74 -21.18 -10.13
C ASP A 26 10.20 -20.58 -11.44
N ASP A 27 10.92 -19.61 -11.99
CA ASP A 27 10.53 -18.85 -13.18
C ASP A 27 10.82 -19.61 -14.49
N ASN A 28 11.28 -20.85 -14.41
CA ASN A 28 11.48 -21.69 -15.58
C ASN A 28 10.13 -22.13 -16.17
N LEU A 29 9.73 -21.46 -17.24
CA LEU A 29 8.55 -21.78 -18.06
C LEU A 29 8.71 -23.11 -18.83
N LEU A 30 9.95 -23.55 -19.06
CA LEU A 30 10.27 -24.76 -19.80
C LEU A 30 10.89 -25.84 -18.89
N PRO A 31 10.55 -27.13 -19.08
CA PRO A 31 11.23 -28.24 -18.44
C PRO A 31 12.70 -28.32 -18.86
N ASP A 32 13.50 -29.07 -18.11
CA ASP A 32 14.93 -29.21 -18.37
C ASP A 32 15.18 -29.83 -19.76
N ALA A 33 16.31 -29.47 -20.40
CA ALA A 33 16.64 -29.91 -21.75
C ALA A 33 16.69 -31.44 -21.88
N SER A 34 17.05 -32.14 -20.80
CA SER A 34 17.05 -33.61 -20.73
C SER A 34 15.65 -34.22 -20.77
N GLU A 35 14.65 -33.55 -20.19
CA GLU A 35 13.24 -33.97 -20.22
C GLU A 35 12.60 -33.64 -21.57
N ILE A 36 12.94 -32.50 -22.17
CA ILE A 36 12.49 -32.11 -23.51
C ILE A 36 12.92 -33.15 -24.55
N LYS A 37 14.15 -33.68 -24.45
CA LYS A 37 14.65 -34.70 -25.37
C LYS A 37 13.82 -35.99 -25.29
N LYS A 38 13.53 -36.46 -24.07
CA LYS A 38 12.65 -37.63 -23.84
C LYS A 38 11.23 -37.41 -24.34
N LEU A 39 10.71 -36.20 -24.18
CA LEU A 39 9.39 -35.82 -24.68
C LEU A 39 9.36 -35.78 -26.22
N SER A 40 10.44 -35.34 -26.88
CA SER A 40 10.54 -35.30 -28.34
C SER A 40 10.62 -36.69 -28.98
N GLU A 41 11.12 -37.68 -28.24
CA GLU A 41 11.13 -39.09 -28.65
C GLU A 41 9.72 -39.71 -28.61
N LEU A 42 8.81 -39.17 -27.78
CA LEU A 42 7.42 -39.60 -27.64
C LEU A 42 6.48 -38.93 -28.67
N ASP A 43 6.67 -37.63 -28.92
CA ASP A 43 5.92 -36.88 -29.91
C ASP A 43 6.82 -35.81 -30.58
N PRO A 44 7.05 -35.88 -31.90
CA PRO A 44 7.83 -34.90 -32.65
C PRO A 44 7.27 -33.46 -32.56
N ASN A 45 5.97 -33.30 -32.33
CA ASN A 45 5.30 -31.99 -32.29
C ASN A 45 5.23 -31.37 -30.88
N ILE A 46 5.69 -32.08 -29.85
CA ILE A 46 5.60 -31.62 -28.44
C ILE A 46 6.26 -30.25 -28.23
N MET A 47 7.32 -29.95 -28.98
CA MET A 47 8.05 -28.69 -28.88
C MET A 47 7.20 -27.49 -29.31
N SER A 48 6.39 -27.64 -30.37
CA SER A 48 5.50 -26.59 -30.84
C SER A 48 4.42 -26.31 -29.81
N TRP A 49 3.83 -27.37 -29.25
CA TRP A 49 2.84 -27.27 -28.19
C TRP A 49 3.43 -26.60 -26.93
N LEU A 50 4.63 -27.01 -26.52
CA LEU A 50 5.29 -26.48 -25.32
C LEU A 50 5.60 -24.97 -25.45
N LYS A 51 6.03 -24.52 -26.64
CA LYS A 51 6.23 -23.09 -26.94
C LYS A 51 4.92 -22.30 -26.84
N GLU A 52 3.85 -22.79 -27.45
CA GLU A 52 2.53 -22.14 -27.40
C GLU A 52 2.00 -22.04 -25.96
N ARG A 53 2.18 -23.11 -25.16
CA ARG A 53 1.77 -23.11 -23.75
C ARG A 53 2.62 -22.17 -22.90
N ALA A 54 3.92 -22.10 -23.15
CA ALA A 54 4.82 -21.18 -22.44
C ALA A 54 4.50 -19.72 -22.77
N GLU A 55 4.24 -19.39 -24.04
CA GLU A 55 3.84 -18.04 -24.47
C GLU A 55 2.53 -17.62 -23.80
N LYS A 56 1.51 -18.50 -23.80
CA LYS A 56 0.23 -18.24 -23.14
C LYS A 56 0.35 -18.02 -21.63
N GLU A 57 1.21 -18.79 -20.96
CA GLU A 57 1.49 -18.64 -19.53
C GLU A 57 2.25 -17.34 -19.25
N GLN A 58 3.21 -16.98 -20.10
CA GLN A 58 3.97 -15.74 -19.98
C GLN A 58 3.07 -14.51 -20.17
N ASP A 59 2.18 -14.52 -21.15
CA ASP A 59 1.18 -13.47 -21.38
C ASP A 59 0.20 -13.34 -20.21
N PHE A 60 -0.23 -14.47 -19.65
CA PHE A 60 -1.07 -14.47 -18.45
C PHE A 60 -0.34 -13.81 -17.27
N ARG A 61 0.93 -14.13 -17.05
CA ARG A 61 1.77 -13.53 -15.98
C ARG A 61 1.94 -12.03 -16.19
N HIS A 62 2.26 -11.59 -17.41
CA HIS A 62 2.37 -10.15 -17.72
C HIS A 62 1.03 -9.44 -17.52
N GLY A 63 -0.08 -10.04 -17.95
CA GLY A 63 -1.42 -9.49 -17.76
C GLY A 63 -1.80 -9.38 -16.27
N ALA A 64 -1.49 -10.41 -15.48
CA ALA A 64 -1.74 -10.41 -14.04
C ALA A 64 -0.87 -9.37 -13.32
N PHE A 65 0.41 -9.25 -13.68
CA PHE A 65 1.31 -8.25 -13.15
C PHE A 65 0.83 -6.83 -13.46
N ASN A 66 0.47 -6.56 -14.72
CA ASN A 66 -0.03 -5.25 -15.15
C ASN A 66 -1.32 -4.87 -14.43
N LYS A 67 -2.25 -5.81 -14.24
CA LYS A 67 -3.47 -5.58 -13.45
C LYS A 67 -3.16 -5.22 -12.00
N ARG A 68 -2.24 -5.94 -11.36
CA ARG A 68 -1.79 -5.63 -9.99
C ARG A 68 -1.17 -4.24 -9.92
N LEU A 69 -0.29 -3.90 -10.86
CA LEU A 69 0.34 -2.58 -10.94
C LEU A 69 -0.69 -1.45 -11.12
N GLN A 70 -1.70 -1.68 -11.96
CA GLN A 70 -2.80 -0.74 -12.16
C GLN A 70 -3.64 -0.55 -10.89
N ILE A 71 -3.92 -1.61 -10.14
CA ILE A 71 -4.67 -1.53 -8.88
C ILE A 71 -3.85 -0.73 -7.86
N VAL A 72 -2.56 -1.07 -7.67
CA VAL A 72 -1.68 -0.37 -6.74
C VAL A 72 -1.57 1.11 -7.10
N SER A 73 -1.32 1.44 -8.37
CA SER A 73 -1.20 2.83 -8.80
C SER A 73 -2.50 3.63 -8.64
N LYS A 74 -3.67 3.01 -8.85
CA LYS A 74 -4.98 3.65 -8.56
C LYS A 74 -5.17 3.89 -7.08
N THR A 75 -4.84 2.91 -6.23
CA THR A 75 -4.94 3.03 -4.76
C THR A 75 -4.02 4.13 -4.24
N GLU A 76 -2.76 4.20 -4.70
CA GLU A 76 -1.83 5.26 -4.29
C GLU A 76 -2.29 6.65 -4.72
N ARG A 77 -2.83 6.79 -5.94
CA ARG A 77 -3.42 8.06 -6.41
C ARG A 77 -4.62 8.45 -5.55
N GLY A 78 -5.50 7.49 -5.25
CA GLY A 78 -6.65 7.71 -4.37
C GLY A 78 -6.24 8.14 -2.95
N SER A 79 -5.25 7.46 -2.37
CA SER A 79 -4.71 7.78 -1.04
C SER A 79 -4.11 9.19 -0.99
N ARG A 80 -3.35 9.58 -2.03
CA ARG A 80 -2.83 10.96 -2.14
C ARG A 80 -3.94 11.99 -2.25
N TRP A 81 -4.97 11.72 -3.05
CA TRP A 81 -6.14 12.59 -3.16
C TRP A 81 -6.89 12.75 -1.84
N ILE A 82 -7.16 11.65 -1.13
CA ILE A 82 -7.81 11.68 0.19
C ILE A 82 -6.98 12.49 1.19
N ASN A 83 -5.66 12.32 1.18
CA ASN A 83 -4.76 13.10 2.05
C ASN A 83 -4.80 14.59 1.72
N TYR A 84 -4.75 14.95 0.43
CA TYR A 84 -4.84 16.34 -0.01
C TYR A 84 -6.18 16.97 0.36
N LEU A 85 -7.29 16.26 0.11
CA LEU A 85 -8.63 16.72 0.44
C LEU A 85 -8.81 16.88 1.96
N GLY A 86 -8.30 15.94 2.75
CA GLY A 86 -8.29 16.03 4.21
C GLY A 86 -7.51 17.23 4.74
N LEU A 87 -6.36 17.55 4.12
CA LEU A 87 -5.60 18.75 4.47
C LEU A 87 -6.37 20.03 4.11
N LEU A 88 -6.99 20.08 2.92
CA LEU A 88 -7.81 21.20 2.48
C LEU A 88 -9.00 21.44 3.43
N PHE A 89 -9.75 20.40 3.78
CA PHE A 89 -10.87 20.52 4.73
C PHE A 89 -10.40 20.95 6.12
N SER A 90 -9.26 20.44 6.60
CA SER A 90 -8.69 20.86 7.88
C SER A 90 -8.37 22.35 7.89
N PHE A 91 -7.81 22.87 6.78
CA PHE A 91 -7.53 24.29 6.62
C PHE A 91 -8.80 25.14 6.57
N VAL A 92 -9.83 24.69 5.87
CA VAL A 92 -11.13 25.39 5.80
C VAL A 92 -11.81 25.41 7.18
N LEU A 93 -11.80 24.29 7.91
CA LEU A 93 -12.37 24.23 9.25
C LEU A 93 -11.62 25.14 10.22
N LEU A 94 -10.29 25.13 10.21
CA LEU A 94 -9.46 26.06 10.99
C LEU A 94 -9.84 27.51 10.70
N SER A 95 -9.85 27.88 9.42
CA SER A 95 -10.14 29.25 8.99
C SER A 95 -11.55 29.68 9.40
N GLY A 96 -12.54 28.81 9.21
CA GLY A 96 -13.93 29.06 9.61
C GLY A 96 -14.11 29.16 11.12
N GLY A 97 -13.43 28.31 11.89
CA GLY A 97 -13.47 28.35 13.36
C GLY A 97 -12.78 29.58 13.93
N MET A 98 -11.66 30.01 13.34
CA MET A 98 -11.02 31.29 13.69
C MET A 98 -11.91 32.48 13.35
N TYR A 99 -12.59 32.46 12.20
CA TYR A 99 -13.55 33.49 11.83
C TYR A 99 -14.72 33.56 12.82
N LEU A 100 -15.29 32.42 13.21
CA LEU A 100 -16.35 32.36 14.23
C LEU A 100 -15.88 32.86 15.59
N SER A 101 -14.66 32.53 16.01
CA SER A 101 -14.06 33.04 17.24
C SER A 101 -13.93 34.56 17.19
N TYR A 102 -13.47 35.11 16.06
CA TYR A 102 -13.38 36.55 15.83
C TYR A 102 -14.75 37.25 15.91
N THR A 103 -15.79 36.70 15.28
CA THR A 103 -17.14 37.28 15.36
C THR A 103 -17.69 37.25 16.78
N LEU A 104 -17.46 36.18 17.55
CA LEU A 104 -17.90 36.07 18.95
C LEU A 104 -17.22 37.11 19.85
N ILE A 105 -15.93 37.38 19.63
CA ILE A 105 -15.19 38.38 20.41
C ILE A 105 -15.77 39.78 20.16
N ILE A 106 -16.12 40.12 18.91
CA ILE A 106 -16.75 41.40 18.57
C ILE A 106 -18.12 41.56 19.22
N GLU A 107 -18.91 40.48 19.33
CA GLU A 107 -20.22 40.47 19.98
C GLU A 107 -20.15 40.50 21.54
N LYS A 108 -18.96 40.79 22.11
CA LYS A 108 -18.68 40.83 23.56
C LYS A 108 -18.76 39.46 24.25
N HIS A 109 -18.72 38.37 23.50
CA HIS A 109 -18.58 37.02 24.03
C HIS A 109 -17.11 36.58 24.08
N GLU A 110 -16.24 37.44 24.64
CA GLU A 110 -14.78 37.26 24.64
C GLU A 110 -14.31 35.94 25.26
N ILE A 111 -14.91 35.56 26.39
CA ILE A 111 -14.58 34.32 27.11
C ILE A 111 -14.92 33.10 26.25
N ILE A 112 -16.10 33.09 25.64
CA ILE A 112 -16.58 31.97 24.82
C ILE A 112 -15.74 31.86 23.54
N GLY A 113 -15.47 32.99 22.88
CA GLY A 113 -14.64 33.04 21.67
C GLY A 113 -13.21 32.56 21.90
N SER A 114 -12.61 32.92 23.05
CA SER A 114 -11.24 32.54 23.42
C SER A 114 -11.12 31.07 23.82
N VAL A 115 -12.07 30.56 24.63
CA VAL A 115 -12.10 29.14 25.01
C VAL A 115 -12.35 28.25 23.79
N PHE A 116 -13.26 28.67 22.91
CA PHE A 116 -13.57 27.92 21.68
C PHE A 116 -12.36 27.77 20.76
N SER A 117 -11.64 28.86 20.47
CA SER A 117 -10.45 28.79 19.61
C SER A 117 -9.31 28.00 20.27
N GLY A 118 -9.12 28.13 21.59
CA GLY A 118 -8.13 27.37 22.34
C GLY A 118 -8.36 25.86 22.27
N VAL A 119 -9.59 25.41 22.52
CA VAL A 119 -9.96 23.98 22.42
C VAL A 119 -9.78 23.48 20.99
N MET A 120 -10.19 24.27 19.99
CA MET A 120 -10.07 23.90 18.59
C MET A 120 -8.61 23.68 18.16
N LEU A 121 -7.69 24.57 18.57
CA LEU A 121 -6.26 24.42 18.28
C LEU A 121 -5.67 23.15 18.90
N VAL A 122 -6.03 22.83 20.15
CA VAL A 122 -5.55 21.62 20.84
C VAL A 122 -6.04 20.35 20.13
N VAL A 123 -7.32 20.29 19.76
CA VAL A 123 -7.90 19.15 19.03
C VAL A 123 -7.18 18.95 17.70
N ILE A 124 -6.93 20.03 16.96
CA ILE A 124 -6.32 19.95 15.64
C ILE A 124 -4.85 19.53 15.75
N ALA A 125 -4.09 20.11 16.69
CA ALA A 125 -2.73 19.69 16.99
C ALA A 125 -2.67 18.19 17.34
N SER A 126 -3.65 17.70 18.12
CA SER A 126 -3.74 16.29 18.50
C SER A 126 -4.00 15.37 17.30
N ILE A 127 -4.91 15.75 16.40
CA ILE A 127 -5.19 15.00 15.17
C ILE A 127 -3.95 14.98 14.26
N PHE A 128 -3.26 16.11 14.09
CA PHE A 128 -2.03 16.18 13.29
C PHE A 128 -0.92 15.32 13.87
N MET A 129 -0.67 15.40 15.18
CA MET A 129 0.31 14.53 15.85
C MET A 129 -0.05 13.05 15.71
N SER A 130 -1.32 12.69 15.88
CA SER A 130 -1.80 11.32 15.72
C SER A 130 -1.60 10.81 14.28
N LYS A 131 -1.81 11.66 13.27
CA LYS A 131 -1.55 11.33 11.86
C LYS A 131 -0.07 11.17 11.55
N VAL A 132 0.79 12.05 12.07
CA VAL A 132 2.26 11.92 11.94
C VAL A 132 2.74 10.61 12.57
N LYS A 133 2.23 10.30 13.76
CA LYS A 133 2.55 9.07 14.48
C LYS A 133 2.12 7.81 13.72
N SER A 134 0.92 7.82 13.17
CA SER A 134 0.39 6.74 12.33
C SER A 134 1.24 6.50 11.07
N ASN A 135 1.67 7.57 10.41
CA ASN A 135 2.56 7.47 9.24
C ASN A 135 3.95 6.90 9.59
N ASN A 136 4.41 7.07 10.83
CA ASN A 136 5.71 6.59 11.31
C ASN A 136 5.65 5.19 11.96
N ASN A 137 4.50 4.49 11.91
CA ASN A 137 4.28 3.20 12.59
C ASN A 137 4.59 3.23 14.10
N GLU A 138 4.43 4.38 14.76
CA GLU A 138 4.59 4.50 16.19
C GLU A 138 3.26 4.20 16.90
N LYS A 139 3.27 3.42 17.99
CA LYS A 139 2.04 3.04 18.72
C LYS A 139 1.33 4.27 19.27
N THR A 140 0.12 4.58 18.78
CA THR A 140 -0.74 5.63 19.34
C THR A 140 -0.98 5.41 20.83
N PRO A 141 -0.81 6.43 21.71
CA PRO A 141 -1.22 6.29 23.09
C PRO A 141 -2.75 6.33 23.13
N THR A 142 -3.34 5.30 23.70
CA THR A 142 -4.74 5.26 24.12
C THR A 142 -5.01 6.24 25.23
#